data_AF-A0A1S4EMF3-F1
#
_entry.id   AF-A0A1S4EMF3-F1
#
_cell.length_a   1.000
_cell.length_b   1.000
_cell.length_c   1.000
_cell.angle_alpha   90.00
_cell.angle_beta   90.00
_cell.angle_gamma   90.00
#
_symmetry.space_group_name_H-M   'P 1'
#
loop_
_entity.id
_entity.type
_entity.pdbx_description
1 polymer ?
#
loop_
_entity_poly.entity_id
_entity_poly.type
_entity_poly.pdbx_seq_one_letter_code
_entity_poly.pdbx_strand_id
1 'polypeptide(L)'
;MGSTPTDLDGFLPLLTTADTKAKLTIGAKLHTYLSEILSTNEDGEPSIQCSDIGLFVDSLLPWITSSNYKVSLQGLEIMIELCDKMRTDFKPFVAAVLPVTIDRLGDSKETIREKSQFFLMKLMETESISVQYLFDRLAASGFTHKNSNVREQCLKLLDSTLVTYGTKALTVSKLVPFIVKLLSDPNS
;
A
#
# COMPACT_ATOMS: atom_id res chain seq x y z
N MET A 1 -9.68 13.74 28.51
CA MET A 1 -9.39 12.80 27.41
C MET A 1 -10.45 13.03 26.35
N GLY A 2 -10.06 13.45 25.14
CA GLY A 2 -11.03 13.67 24.06
C GLY A 2 -11.71 12.37 23.65
N SER A 3 -12.98 12.44 23.29
CA SER A 3 -13.72 11.32 22.69
C SER A 3 -12.98 10.77 21.47
N THR A 4 -13.03 9.46 21.26
CA THR A 4 -12.53 8.85 20.02
C THR A 4 -13.37 9.36 18.85
N PRO A 5 -12.77 9.82 17.74
CA PRO A 5 -13.52 10.20 16.54
C PRO A 5 -14.42 9.06 16.05
N THR A 6 -15.57 9.41 15.50
CA THR A 6 -16.59 8.47 15.01
C THR A 6 -16.70 8.43 13.49
N ASP A 7 -15.90 9.23 12.80
CA ASP A 7 -15.86 9.38 11.35
C ASP A 7 -14.44 9.80 10.89
N LEU A 8 -14.19 9.71 9.59
CA LEU A 8 -12.90 10.10 9.02
C LEU A 8 -12.61 11.60 9.18
N ASP A 9 -13.63 12.45 9.10
CA ASP A 9 -13.46 13.90 9.26
C ASP A 9 -12.94 14.26 10.66
N GLY A 10 -13.36 13.53 11.70
CA GLY A 10 -12.82 13.68 13.05
C GLY A 10 -11.40 13.12 13.21
N PHE A 11 -11.00 12.13 12.40
CA PHE A 11 -9.62 11.63 12.39
C PHE A 11 -8.66 12.54 11.62
N LEU A 12 -9.11 13.13 10.52
CA LEU A 12 -8.30 13.91 9.58
C LEU A 12 -7.39 14.96 10.26
N PRO A 13 -7.89 15.87 11.13
CA PRO A 13 -7.03 16.87 11.77
C PRO A 13 -5.97 16.26 12.70
N LEU A 14 -6.16 15.02 13.15
CA LEU A 14 -5.24 14.33 14.06
C LEU A 14 -4.05 13.68 13.31
N LEU A 15 -4.18 13.41 12.01
CA LEU A 15 -3.16 12.71 11.22
C LEU A 15 -1.88 13.51 11.01
N THR A 16 -1.95 14.84 11.16
CA THR A 16 -0.83 15.77 10.98
C THR A 16 0.11 15.85 12.18
N THR A 17 -0.19 15.14 13.28
CA THR A 17 0.64 15.15 14.48
C THR A 17 2.07 14.66 14.21
N ALA A 18 3.06 15.32 14.80
CA ALA A 18 4.46 14.88 14.77
C ALA A 18 4.80 13.87 15.87
N ASP A 19 3.98 13.77 16.92
CA ASP A 19 4.26 12.91 18.07
C ASP A 19 4.06 11.43 17.73
N THR A 20 5.11 10.63 17.88
CA THR A 20 5.09 9.20 17.54
C THR A 20 4.07 8.43 18.39
N LYS A 21 3.94 8.74 19.68
CA LYS A 21 3.00 8.04 20.56
C LYS A 21 1.54 8.37 20.20
N ALA A 22 1.27 9.62 19.84
CA ALA A 22 -0.01 10.07 19.32
C ALA A 22 -0.34 9.35 18.01
N LYS A 23 0.60 9.30 17.04
CA LYS A 23 0.41 8.53 15.80
C LYS A 23 0.00 7.09 16.08
N LEU A 24 0.72 6.40 16.98
CA LEU A 24 0.41 5.01 17.32
C LEU A 24 -0.99 4.84 17.93
N THR A 25 -1.38 5.78 18.79
CA THR A 25 -2.69 5.77 19.45
C THR A 25 -3.82 6.09 18.46
N ILE A 26 -3.62 7.08 17.60
CA ILE A 26 -4.57 7.50 16.56
C ILE A 26 -4.73 6.39 15.53
N GLY A 27 -3.62 5.81 15.06
CA GLY A 27 -3.62 4.72 14.09
C GLY A 27 -4.36 3.49 14.60
N ALA A 28 -4.18 3.12 15.88
CA ALA A 28 -4.93 2.02 16.49
C ALA A 28 -6.45 2.30 16.51
N LYS A 29 -6.86 3.51 16.90
CA LYS A 29 -8.27 3.91 16.90
C LYS A 29 -8.88 3.95 15.49
N LEU A 30 -8.12 4.46 14.53
CA LEU A 30 -8.54 4.54 13.14
C LEU A 30 -8.67 3.15 12.51
N HIS A 31 -7.73 2.25 12.78
CA HIS A 31 -7.82 0.86 12.36
C HIS A 31 -9.06 0.17 12.94
N THR A 32 -9.32 0.33 14.24
CA THR A 32 -10.56 -0.19 14.86
C THR A 32 -11.79 0.40 14.17
N TYR A 33 -11.85 1.71 13.99
CA TYR A 33 -12.95 2.38 13.29
C TYR A 33 -13.17 1.80 11.89
N LEU A 34 -12.13 1.73 11.04
CA LEU A 34 -12.23 1.16 9.70
C LEU A 34 -12.66 -0.31 9.73
N SER A 35 -12.16 -1.12 10.65
CA SER A 35 -12.57 -2.52 10.78
C SER A 35 -14.05 -2.69 11.18
N GLU A 36 -14.59 -1.75 11.96
CA GLU A 36 -15.98 -1.77 12.45
C GLU A 36 -16.97 -1.07 11.51
N ILE A 37 -16.48 -0.31 10.52
CA ILE A 37 -17.33 0.30 9.50
C ILE A 37 -18.03 -0.80 8.69
N LEU A 38 -19.32 -0.94 8.99
CA LEU A 38 -20.32 -1.67 8.20
C LEU A 38 -21.14 -0.73 7.31
N SER A 39 -20.89 0.58 7.31
CA SER A 39 -21.66 1.53 6.49
C SER A 39 -21.45 1.22 5.03
N THR A 40 -22.55 1.03 4.30
CA THR A 40 -22.53 0.76 2.87
C THR A 40 -23.07 1.95 2.09
N ASN A 41 -22.59 2.18 0.87
CA ASN A 41 -23.18 3.11 -0.08
C ASN A 41 -24.52 2.56 -0.61
N GLU A 42 -25.16 3.28 -1.52
CA GLU A 42 -26.44 2.89 -2.12
C GLU A 42 -26.37 1.54 -2.86
N ASP A 43 -25.17 1.12 -3.27
CA ASP A 43 -24.89 -0.15 -3.94
C ASP A 43 -24.59 -1.30 -2.96
N GLY A 44 -24.59 -1.06 -1.65
CA GLY A 44 -24.29 -2.07 -0.63
C GLY A 44 -22.79 -2.31 -0.38
N GLU A 45 -21.91 -1.48 -0.93
CA GLU A 45 -20.45 -1.56 -0.75
C GLU A 45 -19.97 -0.68 0.41
N PRO A 46 -18.93 -1.06 1.19
CA PRO A 46 -18.42 -0.26 2.30
C PRO A 46 -18.13 1.20 1.91
N SER A 47 -18.95 2.14 2.39
CA SER A 47 -18.79 3.56 2.15
C SER A 47 -17.88 4.18 3.20
N ILE A 48 -16.80 4.78 2.75
CA ILE A 48 -15.97 5.68 3.56
C ILE A 48 -16.40 7.12 3.22
N GLN A 49 -17.20 7.74 4.08
CA GLN A 49 -17.52 9.16 3.94
C GLN A 49 -16.42 10.01 4.59
N CYS A 50 -15.85 10.93 3.82
CA CYS A 50 -14.92 11.96 4.27
C CYS A 50 -15.08 13.18 3.37
N SER A 51 -15.12 14.37 3.97
CA SER A 51 -15.23 15.64 3.26
C SER A 51 -14.06 15.88 2.28
N ASP A 52 -12.86 15.43 2.62
CA ASP A 52 -11.67 15.48 1.76
C ASP A 52 -10.83 14.21 1.91
N ILE A 53 -11.25 13.15 1.21
CA ILE A 53 -10.56 11.86 1.19
C ILE A 53 -9.15 11.96 0.59
N GLY A 54 -8.91 12.93 -0.32
CA GLY A 54 -7.60 13.16 -0.90
C GLY A 54 -6.60 13.63 0.16
N LEU A 55 -6.99 14.65 0.93
CA LEU A 55 -6.17 15.13 2.05
C LEU A 55 -5.95 14.05 3.12
N PHE A 56 -6.94 13.17 3.34
CA PHE A 56 -6.81 12.04 4.26
C PHE A 56 -5.71 11.07 3.82
N VAL A 57 -5.73 10.67 2.55
CA VAL A 57 -4.69 9.81 1.97
C VAL A 57 -3.33 10.51 2.00
N ASP A 58 -3.25 11.78 1.61
CA ASP A 58 -1.99 12.53 1.63
C ASP A 58 -1.40 12.64 3.04
N SER A 59 -2.25 12.78 4.06
CA SER A 59 -1.83 12.84 5.47
C SER A 59 -1.23 11.53 5.99
N LEU A 60 -1.53 10.40 5.35
CA LEU A 60 -0.98 9.08 5.72
C LEU A 60 0.34 8.75 4.99
N LEU A 61 0.68 9.41 3.88
CA LEU A 61 1.94 9.16 3.17
C LEU A 61 3.18 9.30 4.09
N PRO A 62 3.30 10.35 4.95
CA PRO A 62 4.42 10.48 5.88
C PRO A 62 4.47 9.37 6.95
N TRP A 63 3.34 8.68 7.19
CA TRP A 63 3.30 7.56 8.11
C TRP A 63 3.97 6.34 7.47
N ILE A 64 3.62 6.01 6.22
CA ILE A 64 4.23 4.91 5.46
C ILE A 64 5.75 5.07 5.40
N THR A 65 6.25 6.28 5.17
CA THR A 65 7.69 6.57 5.07
C THR A 65 8.37 6.85 6.42
N SER A 66 7.67 6.66 7.54
CA SER A 66 8.20 6.90 8.88
C SER A 66 9.41 6.02 9.19
N SER A 67 10.43 6.59 9.83
CA SER A 67 11.57 5.83 10.36
C SER A 67 11.18 4.94 11.56
N ASN A 68 10.04 5.21 12.20
CA ASN A 68 9.47 4.32 13.20
C ASN A 68 8.66 3.22 12.51
N TYR A 69 9.17 1.99 12.53
CA TYR A 69 8.55 0.87 11.82
C TYR A 69 7.09 0.60 12.26
N LYS A 70 6.71 0.86 13.53
CA LYS A 70 5.33 0.65 13.98
C LYS A 70 4.37 1.67 13.36
N VAL A 71 4.82 2.92 13.23
CA VAL A 71 4.04 3.97 12.53
C VAL A 71 3.94 3.66 11.04
N SER A 72 5.05 3.21 10.42
CA SER A 72 5.04 2.77 9.01
C SER A 72 4.10 1.60 8.77
N LEU A 73 4.12 0.60 9.64
CA LEU A 73 3.23 -0.55 9.57
C LEU A 73 1.76 -0.12 9.67
N GLN A 74 1.40 0.72 10.65
CA GLN A 74 0.03 1.23 10.77
C GLN A 74 -0.39 2.07 9.56
N GLY A 75 0.51 2.92 9.04
CA GLY A 75 0.23 3.68 7.83
C GLY A 75 -0.09 2.79 6.63
N LEU A 76 0.66 1.70 6.44
CA LEU A 76 0.37 0.70 5.41
C LEU A 76 -0.97 0.00 5.67
N GLU A 77 -1.24 -0.44 6.90
CA GLU A 77 -2.47 -1.15 7.26
C GLU A 77 -3.72 -0.31 7.02
N ILE A 78 -3.69 0.96 7.44
CA ILE A 78 -4.80 1.90 7.20
C ILE A 78 -5.00 2.13 5.70
N MET A 79 -3.92 2.32 4.92
CA MET A 79 -4.03 2.47 3.46
C MET A 79 -4.62 1.25 2.78
N ILE A 80 -4.27 0.05 3.25
CA ILE A 80 -4.83 -1.19 2.73
C ILE A 80 -6.33 -1.26 3.01
N GLU A 81 -6.78 -0.90 4.21
CA GLU A 81 -8.21 -0.86 4.54
C GLU A 81 -8.98 0.18 3.73
N LEU A 82 -8.39 1.36 3.53
CA LEU A 82 -8.96 2.37 2.64
C LEU A 82 -9.09 1.84 1.21
N CYS A 83 -8.04 1.21 0.69
CA CYS A 83 -8.05 0.61 -0.65
C CYS A 83 -9.11 -0.48 -0.78
N ASP A 84 -9.26 -1.36 0.22
CA ASP A 84 -10.23 -2.46 0.19
C ASP A 84 -11.67 -1.95 0.18
N LYS A 85 -11.97 -0.91 0.98
CA LYS A 85 -13.30 -0.30 1.07
C LYS A 85 -13.62 0.61 -0.12
N MET A 86 -12.66 1.41 -0.59
CA MET A 86 -12.85 2.31 -1.74
C MET A 86 -12.89 1.56 -3.08
N ARG A 87 -12.33 0.35 -3.14
CA ARG A 87 -12.24 -0.43 -4.38
C ARG A 87 -11.66 0.41 -5.52
N THR A 88 -12.36 0.52 -6.65
CA THR A 88 -11.95 1.31 -7.80
C THR A 88 -11.83 2.80 -7.54
N ASP A 89 -12.49 3.33 -6.51
CA ASP A 89 -12.41 4.76 -6.16
C ASP A 89 -11.05 5.13 -5.55
N PHE A 90 -10.20 4.13 -5.24
CA PHE A 90 -8.81 4.37 -4.83
C PHE A 90 -7.88 4.73 -6.01
N LYS A 91 -8.30 4.50 -7.26
CA LYS A 91 -7.52 4.78 -8.50
C LYS A 91 -6.82 6.15 -8.51
N PRO A 92 -7.47 7.27 -8.13
CA PRO A 92 -6.85 8.59 -8.17
C PRO A 92 -5.59 8.72 -7.31
N PHE A 93 -5.46 7.92 -6.25
CA PHE A 93 -4.37 8.02 -5.29
C PHE A 93 -3.16 7.13 -5.61
N VAL A 94 -3.32 6.19 -6.54
CA VAL A 94 -2.28 5.20 -6.89
C VAL A 94 -0.97 5.88 -7.28
N ALA A 95 -1.03 6.99 -8.02
CA ALA A 95 0.17 7.70 -8.45
C ALA A 95 1.01 8.24 -7.29
N ALA A 96 0.38 8.64 -6.18
CA ALA A 96 1.06 9.14 -4.99
C ALA A 96 1.55 8.01 -4.07
N VAL A 97 0.73 6.97 -3.92
CA VAL A 97 0.98 5.87 -2.98
C VAL A 97 1.99 4.85 -3.52
N LEU A 98 1.93 4.54 -4.81
CA LEU A 98 2.72 3.46 -5.39
C LEU A 98 4.24 3.62 -5.20
N PRO A 99 4.85 4.80 -5.44
CA PRO A 99 6.30 4.97 -5.26
C PRO A 99 6.75 4.72 -3.81
N VAL A 100 6.00 5.25 -2.83
CA VAL A 100 6.36 5.09 -1.42
C VAL A 100 6.21 3.63 -0.96
N THR A 101 5.23 2.90 -1.48
CA THR A 101 5.06 1.46 -1.20
C THR A 101 6.17 0.61 -1.83
N ILE A 102 6.58 0.91 -3.08
CA ILE A 102 7.71 0.23 -3.73
C ILE A 102 9.00 0.43 -2.93
N ASP A 103 9.26 1.65 -2.45
CA ASP A 103 10.42 1.91 -1.59
C ASP A 103 10.41 1.10 -0.29
N ARG A 104 9.21 0.84 0.27
CA ARG A 104 9.05 0.02 1.48
C ARG A 104 9.28 -1.48 1.25
N LEU A 105 9.28 -1.97 0.01
CA LEU A 105 9.79 -3.31 -0.29
C LEU A 105 11.28 -3.48 0.07
N GLY A 106 12.01 -2.37 0.20
CA GLY A 106 13.41 -2.34 0.59
C GLY A 106 13.66 -2.30 2.09
N ASP A 107 12.61 -2.28 2.92
CA ASP A 107 12.75 -2.06 4.35
C ASP A 107 13.56 -3.17 5.03
N SER A 108 14.31 -2.80 6.07
CA SER A 108 15.07 -3.73 6.91
C SER A 108 14.18 -4.73 7.64
N LYS A 109 12.93 -4.34 7.97
CA LYS A 109 11.96 -5.18 8.68
C LYS A 109 11.16 -6.01 7.69
N GLU A 110 11.19 -7.32 7.85
CA GLU A 110 10.42 -8.26 7.03
C GLU A 110 8.93 -7.95 7.04
N THR A 111 8.36 -7.66 8.21
CA THR A 111 6.94 -7.32 8.34
C THR A 111 6.51 -6.10 7.51
N ILE A 112 7.40 -5.11 7.32
CA ILE A 112 7.12 -3.95 6.46
C ILE A 112 7.15 -4.37 4.99
N ARG A 113 8.11 -5.22 4.59
CA ARG A 113 8.19 -5.74 3.22
C ARG A 113 6.96 -6.58 2.88
N GLU A 114 6.56 -7.49 3.77
CA GLU A 114 5.36 -8.33 3.62
C GLU A 114 4.08 -7.50 3.52
N LYS A 115 3.92 -6.49 4.38
CA LYS A 115 2.75 -5.61 4.32
C LYS A 115 2.72 -4.77 3.05
N SER A 116 3.88 -4.33 2.57
CA SER A 116 4.00 -3.60 1.30
C SER A 116 3.65 -4.49 0.10
N GLN A 117 4.13 -5.75 0.08
CA GLN A 117 3.72 -6.76 -0.91
C GLN A 117 2.20 -6.94 -0.92
N PHE A 118 1.63 -7.13 0.27
CA PHE A 118 0.20 -7.31 0.43
C PHE A 118 -0.58 -6.11 -0.11
N PHE A 119 -0.11 -4.88 0.15
CA PHE A 119 -0.76 -3.70 -0.37
C PHE A 119 -0.71 -3.63 -1.91
N LEU A 120 0.43 -3.94 -2.52
CA LEU A 120 0.55 -3.98 -3.99
C LEU A 120 -0.39 -5.02 -4.61
N MET A 121 -0.53 -6.19 -3.99
CA MET A 121 -1.51 -7.20 -4.39
C MET A 121 -2.95 -6.70 -4.22
N LYS A 122 -3.26 -6.01 -3.11
CA LYS A 122 -4.58 -5.45 -2.83
C LYS A 122 -4.98 -4.37 -3.84
N LEU A 123 -4.04 -3.54 -4.30
CA LEU A 123 -4.30 -2.57 -5.37
C LEU A 123 -4.77 -3.26 -6.67
N MET A 124 -4.22 -4.43 -7.01
CA MET A 124 -4.67 -5.20 -8.16
C MET A 124 -6.01 -5.89 -7.91
N GLU A 125 -6.18 -6.48 -6.72
CA GLU A 125 -7.41 -7.19 -6.32
C GLU A 125 -8.64 -6.27 -6.31
N THR A 126 -8.46 -5.03 -5.86
CA THR A 126 -9.51 -4.00 -5.81
C THR A 126 -9.72 -3.27 -7.13
N GLU A 127 -9.03 -3.71 -8.19
CA GLU A 127 -9.00 -3.09 -9.51
C GLU A 127 -8.56 -1.62 -9.49
N SER A 128 -7.87 -1.18 -8.43
CA SER A 128 -7.29 0.17 -8.31
C SER A 128 -6.15 0.40 -9.30
N ILE A 129 -5.48 -0.68 -9.72
CA ILE A 129 -4.39 -0.66 -10.69
C ILE A 129 -4.48 -1.92 -11.56
N SER A 130 -4.12 -1.82 -12.84
CA SER A 130 -3.98 -3.04 -13.65
C SER A 130 -2.67 -3.76 -13.33
N VAL A 131 -2.69 -5.09 -13.43
CA VAL A 131 -1.49 -5.92 -13.26
C VAL A 131 -0.36 -5.44 -14.18
N GLN A 132 -0.66 -5.24 -15.46
CA GLN A 132 0.34 -4.76 -16.42
C GLN A 132 0.95 -3.41 -16.01
N TYR A 133 0.13 -2.44 -15.56
CA TYR A 133 0.64 -1.12 -15.19
C TYR A 133 1.53 -1.18 -13.94
N LEU A 134 1.18 -2.01 -12.94
CA LEU A 134 2.06 -2.24 -11.79
C LEU A 134 3.43 -2.74 -12.23
N PHE A 135 3.47 -3.77 -13.07
CA PHE A 135 4.73 -4.36 -13.53
C PHE A 135 5.52 -3.45 -14.49
N ASP A 136 4.87 -2.58 -15.26
CA ASP A 136 5.55 -1.55 -16.04
C ASP A 136 6.28 -0.55 -15.12
N ARG A 137 5.69 -0.22 -13.96
CA ARG A 137 6.35 0.61 -12.93
C ARG A 137 7.50 -0.12 -12.25
N LEU A 138 7.34 -1.41 -11.93
CA LEU A 138 8.42 -2.23 -11.36
C LEU A 138 9.57 -2.45 -12.37
N ALA A 139 9.28 -2.56 -13.67
CA ALA A 139 10.28 -2.64 -14.72
C ALA A 139 11.09 -1.35 -14.86
N ALA A 140 10.49 -0.19 -14.59
CA ALA A 140 11.18 1.10 -14.69
C ALA A 140 12.29 1.27 -13.64
N SER A 141 12.11 0.74 -12.42
CA SER A 141 13.09 0.95 -11.35
C SER A 141 13.19 -0.16 -10.29
N GLY A 142 12.16 -0.99 -10.10
CA GLY A 142 12.09 -2.02 -9.06
C GLY A 142 13.07 -3.19 -9.28
N PHE A 143 13.02 -3.84 -10.44
CA PHE A 143 13.91 -4.98 -10.74
C PHE A 143 15.39 -4.59 -10.86
N THR A 144 15.68 -3.32 -11.09
CA THR A 144 17.05 -2.77 -11.19
C THR A 144 17.41 -1.88 -10.00
N HIS A 145 16.64 -1.94 -8.92
CA HIS A 145 16.82 -1.03 -7.79
C HIS A 145 18.15 -1.28 -7.06
N LYS A 146 18.78 -0.23 -6.50
CA LYS A 146 20.06 -0.36 -5.79
C LYS A 146 20.00 -1.27 -4.55
N ASN A 147 18.86 -1.29 -3.87
CA ASN A 147 18.62 -2.14 -2.69
C ASN A 147 18.17 -3.54 -3.13
N SER A 148 18.93 -4.58 -2.73
CA SER A 148 18.66 -5.98 -3.07
C SER A 148 17.31 -6.46 -2.58
N ASN A 149 16.86 -6.02 -1.40
CA ASN A 149 15.54 -6.37 -0.87
C ASN A 149 14.43 -5.94 -1.84
N VAL A 150 14.52 -4.74 -2.43
CA VAL A 150 13.51 -4.30 -3.42
C VAL A 150 13.50 -5.24 -4.62
N ARG A 151 14.66 -5.60 -5.16
CA ARG A 151 14.79 -6.48 -6.32
C ARG A 151 14.20 -7.88 -6.03
N GLU A 152 14.56 -8.45 -4.88
CA GLU A 152 14.04 -9.74 -4.40
C GLU A 152 12.53 -9.70 -4.22
N GLN A 153 12.00 -8.65 -3.58
CA GLN A 153 10.56 -8.50 -3.39
C GLN A 153 9.83 -8.31 -4.73
N CYS A 154 10.41 -7.63 -5.73
CA CYS A 154 9.80 -7.56 -7.05
C CYS A 154 9.65 -8.94 -7.71
N LEU A 155 10.62 -9.84 -7.52
CA LEU A 155 10.52 -11.23 -8.00
C LEU A 155 9.44 -12.02 -7.24
N LYS A 156 9.38 -11.87 -5.91
CA LYS A 156 8.33 -12.50 -5.08
C LYS A 156 6.93 -12.01 -5.45
N LEU A 157 6.80 -10.72 -5.77
CA LEU A 157 5.55 -10.14 -6.24
C LEU A 157 5.16 -10.69 -7.61
N LEU A 158 6.13 -10.83 -8.52
CA LEU A 158 5.90 -11.45 -9.83
C LEU A 158 5.38 -12.87 -9.69
N ASP A 159 6.02 -13.69 -8.87
CA ASP A 159 5.59 -15.07 -8.61
C ASP A 159 4.16 -15.10 -8.04
N SER A 160 3.90 -14.35 -6.98
CA SER A 160 2.58 -14.25 -6.35
C SER A 160 1.50 -13.77 -7.31
N THR A 161 1.83 -12.81 -8.18
CA THR A 161 0.92 -12.28 -9.21
C THR A 161 0.60 -13.37 -10.24
N LEU A 162 1.60 -14.11 -10.72
CA LEU A 162 1.39 -15.15 -11.71
C LEU A 162 0.58 -16.33 -11.15
N VAL A 163 0.80 -16.69 -9.88
CA VAL A 163 0.00 -17.68 -9.17
C VAL A 163 -1.46 -17.24 -9.04
N THR A 164 -1.70 -15.95 -8.76
CA THR A 164 -3.04 -15.42 -8.48
C THR A 164 -3.84 -15.11 -9.76
N TYR A 165 -3.23 -14.43 -10.73
CA TYR A 165 -3.92 -13.87 -11.90
C TYR A 165 -3.57 -14.60 -13.22
N GLY A 166 -2.59 -15.50 -13.19
CA GLY A 166 -2.07 -16.16 -14.39
C GLY A 166 -1.36 -15.21 -15.35
N THR A 167 -0.94 -15.76 -16.50
CA THR A 167 -0.16 -15.02 -17.51
C THR A 167 -1.01 -14.15 -18.43
N LYS A 168 -2.34 -14.27 -18.41
CA LYS A 168 -3.22 -13.46 -19.28
C LYS A 168 -3.26 -11.99 -18.86
N ALA A 169 -3.07 -11.71 -17.57
CA ALA A 169 -3.09 -10.35 -17.03
C ALA A 169 -1.74 -9.61 -17.18
N LEU A 170 -0.67 -10.32 -17.57
CA LEU A 170 0.70 -9.79 -17.56
C LEU A 170 1.52 -10.27 -18.77
N THR A 171 2.10 -9.34 -19.51
CA THR A 171 3.03 -9.65 -20.60
C THR A 171 4.41 -10.06 -20.06
N VAL A 172 4.52 -11.30 -19.58
CA VAL A 172 5.74 -11.82 -18.91
C VAL A 172 7.00 -11.75 -19.77
N SER A 173 6.87 -11.86 -21.09
CA SER A 173 8.01 -11.81 -22.02
C SER A 173 8.83 -10.52 -21.89
N LYS A 174 8.21 -9.39 -21.54
CA LYS A 174 8.89 -8.13 -21.29
C LYS A 174 9.71 -8.13 -19.99
N LEU A 175 9.37 -9.00 -19.04
CA LEU A 175 10.03 -9.12 -17.74
C LEU A 175 11.21 -10.11 -17.75
N VAL A 176 11.23 -11.05 -18.71
CA VAL A 176 12.28 -12.08 -18.83
C VAL A 176 13.71 -11.51 -18.76
N PRO A 177 14.08 -10.42 -19.47
CA PRO A 177 15.43 -9.87 -19.38
C PRO A 177 15.84 -9.45 -17.96
N PHE A 178 14.89 -8.92 -17.17
CA PHE A 178 15.14 -8.55 -15.77
C PHE A 178 15.35 -9.79 -14.90
N ILE A 179 14.52 -10.81 -15.07
CA ILE A 179 14.63 -12.08 -14.33
C ILE A 179 15.98 -12.74 -14.61
N VAL A 180 16.35 -12.87 -15.89
CA VAL A 180 17.63 -13.47 -16.31
C VAL A 180 18.81 -12.71 -15.70
N LYS A 181 18.75 -11.37 -15.70
CA LYS A 181 19.80 -10.55 -15.08
C LYS A 181 19.92 -10.79 -13.58
N LEU A 182 18.81 -10.97 -12.88
CA LEU A 182 18.78 -11.21 -11.43
C LEU A 182 19.30 -12.60 -11.03
N LEU A 183 19.36 -13.56 -11.95
CA LEU A 183 20.06 -14.85 -11.70
C LEU A 183 21.56 -14.67 -11.43
N SER A 184 22.14 -13.54 -11.85
CA SER A 184 23.54 -13.17 -11.60
C SER A 184 23.67 -12.03 -10.58
N ASP A 185 22.64 -11.78 -9.75
CA ASP A 185 22.72 -10.75 -8.72
C ASP A 185 23.78 -11.11 -7.67
N PRO A 186 24.66 -10.18 -7.26
CA PRO A 186 25.70 -10.46 -6.27
C PRO A 186 25.15 -10.70 -4.84
N ASN A 187 23.85 -10.46 -4.61
CA ASN A 187 23.17 -10.69 -3.34
C ASN A 187 22.19 -11.88 -3.39
N SER A 188 22.21 -12.67 -4.48
CA SER A 188 21.43 -13.91 -4.62
C SER A 188 21.93 -15.03 -3.71
#